data_AF-A5GKA3-F1
#
_entry.id   AF-A5GKA3-F1
#
_cell.length_a   1.000
_cell.length_b   1.000
_cell.length_c   1.000
_cell.angle_alpha   90.00
_cell.angle_beta   90.00
_cell.angle_gamma   90.00
#
_symmetry.space_group_name_H-M   'P 1'
#
loop_
_entity.id
_entity.type
_entity.pdbx_description
1 polymer ?
#
loop_
_entity_poly.entity_id
_entity_poly.type
_entity_poly.pdbx_seq_one_letter_code
_entity_poly.pdbx_strand_id
1 'polypeptide(L)' 'MAWEDRTTFEAIQHQFGLGEPEVIAIMRSALKPSSFRMWRKRVSGRRTKHGITSRSSRFRASGHR' A
#
# COMPACT_ATOMS: atom_id res chain seq x y z
N MET A 1 0.85 0.17 14.59
CA MET A 1 -0.48 -0.31 15.05
C MET A 1 -1.24 -0.82 13.82
N ALA A 2 -2.07 -1.88 13.89
CA ALA A 2 -2.89 -2.37 12.76
C ALA A 2 -3.96 -1.35 12.23
N TRP A 3 -3.83 -0.09 12.66
CA TRP A 3 -4.48 1.14 12.18
C TRP A 3 -3.55 1.99 11.29
N GLU A 4 -2.31 1.56 11.06
CA GLU A 4 -1.38 2.21 10.13
C GLU A 4 -1.77 1.85 8.69
N ASP A 5 -2.19 2.88 7.99
CA ASP A 5 -2.76 2.95 6.65
C ASP A 5 -1.87 2.39 5.50
N ARG A 6 -0.85 1.57 5.78
CA ARG A 6 0.20 1.23 4.80
C ARG A 6 0.67 -0.23 4.80
N THR A 7 -0.02 -1.14 5.46
CA THR A 7 0.38 -2.56 5.42
C THR A 7 -0.05 -3.17 4.07
N THR A 8 0.90 -3.37 3.16
CA THR A 8 0.67 -4.07 1.88
C THR A 8 0.44 -5.56 2.11
N PHE A 9 -0.18 -6.25 1.15
CA PHE A 9 -0.31 -7.72 1.22
C PHE A 9 1.05 -8.40 1.38
N GLU A 10 2.08 -7.88 0.73
CA GLU A 10 3.45 -8.38 0.81
C GLU A 10 4.02 -8.28 2.23
N ALA A 11 3.78 -7.16 2.94
CA ALA A 11 4.21 -7.00 4.32
C ALA A 11 3.46 -7.94 5.28
N ILE A 12 2.17 -8.18 5.04
CA ILE A 12 1.37 -9.12 5.83
C ILE A 12 1.84 -10.56 5.57
N GLN A 13 2.12 -10.90 4.31
CA GLN A 13 2.68 -12.20 3.95
C GLN A 13 4.06 -12.42 4.59
N HIS A 14 4.92 -11.40 4.61
CA HIS A 14 6.23 -11.51 5.24
C HIS A 14 6.17 -11.64 6.77
N GLN A 15 5.21 -10.98 7.43
CA GLN A 15 5.08 -11.05 8.90
C GLN A 15 4.32 -12.27 9.40
N PHE A 16 3.28 -12.69 8.67
CA PHE A 16 2.35 -13.72 9.13
C PHE A 16 2.40 -15.00 8.29
N GLY A 17 3.13 -15.01 7.18
CA GLY A 17 3.17 -16.14 6.23
C GLY A 17 1.84 -16.35 5.49
N LEU A 18 0.88 -15.44 5.63
CA LEU A 18 -0.47 -15.60 5.09
C LEU A 18 -0.56 -15.05 3.66
N GLY A 19 -1.20 -15.82 2.78
CA GLY A 19 -1.48 -15.37 1.43
C GLY A 19 -2.53 -14.26 1.39
N GLU A 20 -2.53 -13.47 0.30
CA GLU A 20 -3.55 -12.45 0.05
C GLU A 20 -5.01 -12.96 0.25
N PRO A 21 -5.44 -14.15 -0.24
CA PRO A 21 -6.81 -14.62 -0.02
C PRO A 21 -7.13 -14.92 1.46
N GLU A 22 -6.18 -15.45 2.22
CA GLU A 22 -6.36 -15.78 3.64
C GLU A 22 -6.49 -14.50 4.47
N VAL A 23 -5.63 -13.51 4.20
CA VAL A 23 -5.70 -12.19 4.84
C VAL A 23 -7.03 -11.51 4.57
N ILE A 24 -7.55 -11.59 3.34
CA ILE A 24 -8.86 -11.04 2.99
C ILE A 24 -9.98 -11.72 3.78
N ALA A 25 -9.93 -13.05 3.92
CA ALA A 25 -10.93 -13.80 4.68
C ALA A 25 -10.94 -13.39 6.16
N ILE A 26 -9.75 -13.33 6.78
CA ILE A 26 -9.58 -12.92 8.18
C ILE A 26 -10.06 -11.48 8.40
N MET A 27 -9.68 -10.55 7.52
CA MET A 27 -10.07 -9.16 7.63
C MET A 27 -11.57 -8.95 7.42
N ARG A 28 -12.20 -9.79 6.60
CA ARG A 28 -13.65 -9.76 6.37
C ARG A 28 -14.44 -10.24 7.59
N SER A 29 -13.92 -11.18 8.36
CA SER A 29 -14.54 -11.62 9.63
C SER A 29 -14.21 -10.72 10.81
N ALA A 30 -13.03 -10.10 10.82
CA ALA A 30 -12.56 -9.27 11.93
C ALA A 30 -13.11 -7.83 11.91
N LEU A 31 -13.40 -7.28 10.72
CA LEU A 31 -13.84 -5.90 10.55
C LEU A 31 -15.32 -5.78 10.19
N LYS A 32 -15.92 -4.66 10.62
CA LYS A 32 -17.25 -4.26 10.15
C LYS A 32 -17.22 -4.02 8.63
N PRO A 33 -18.32 -4.27 7.89
CA PRO A 33 -18.36 -4.13 6.43
C PRO A 33 -17.89 -2.76 5.91
N SER A 34 -18.24 -1.67 6.62
CA SER A 34 -17.80 -0.32 6.27
C SER A 34 -16.30 -0.12 6.46
N SER A 35 -15.74 -0.65 7.54
CA SER A 35 -14.29 -0.60 7.82
C SER A 35 -13.51 -1.48 6.84
N PHE A 36 -14.03 -2.67 6.50
CA PHE A 36 -13.45 -3.56 5.49
C PHE A 36 -13.37 -2.89 4.12
N ARG A 37 -14.44 -2.22 3.68
CA ARG A 37 -14.42 -1.44 2.42
C ARG A 37 -13.35 -0.37 2.41
N MET A 38 -13.19 0.37 3.52
CA MET A 38 -12.12 1.38 3.63
C MET A 38 -10.73 0.76 3.65
N TRP A 39 -10.54 -0.37 4.34
CA TRP A 39 -9.27 -1.12 4.35
C TRP A 39 -8.92 -1.64 2.96
N ARG A 40 -9.89 -2.23 2.23
CA ARG A 40 -9.67 -2.75 0.88
C ARG A 40 -9.25 -1.64 -0.10
N LYS A 41 -9.88 -0.47 -0.03
CA LYS A 41 -9.49 0.70 -0.84
C LYS A 41 -8.05 1.15 -0.56
N ARG A 42 -7.60 1.07 0.70
CA ARG A 42 -6.25 1.46 1.11
C ARG A 42 -5.20 0.45 0.67
N VAL A 43 -5.42 -0.84 0.92
CA VAL A 43 -4.47 -1.92 0.57
C VAL A 43 -4.42 -2.20 -0.93
N SER A 44 -5.53 -2.04 -1.65
CA SER A 44 -5.60 -2.21 -3.11
C SER A 44 -5.19 -0.95 -3.88
N GLY A 45 -5.21 0.23 -3.24
CA GLY A 45 -4.98 1.52 -3.88
C GLY A 45 -3.51 1.86 -4.14
N ARG A 46 -2.56 1.12 -3.56
CA ARG A 46 -1.13 1.28 -3.86
C ARG A 46 -0.73 0.39 -5.03
N ARG A 47 -1.00 0.84 -6.25
CA ARG A 47 -0.06 0.56 -7.35
C ARG A 47 1.20 1.36 -7.03
N THR A 48 2.23 0.70 -6.49
CA THR A 48 3.54 1.34 -6.39
C THR A 48 3.89 1.86 -7.78
N LYS A 49 4.21 3.16 -7.86
CA LYS A 49 4.73 3.87 -9.03
C LYS A 49 6.13 3.35 -9.43
N HIS A 50 6.47 2.10 -9.14
CA HIS A 50 7.73 1.48 -9.54
C HIS A 50 7.42 0.41 -10.56
N GLY A 51 7.00 0.89 -11.73
CA GLY A 51 7.05 0.12 -12.96
C GLY A 51 7.87 0.81 -14.05
N ILE A 52 8.01 2.14 -14.04
CA ILE A 52 8.65 2.87 -15.15
C ILE A 52 9.49 4.03 -14.61
N THR A 53 10.80 3.88 -14.80
CA THR A 53 11.88 4.87 -14.83
C THR A 53 11.42 6.32 -14.98
N SER A 54 11.79 7.17 -14.03
CA SER A 54 12.05 8.57 -14.34
C SER A 54 13.48 8.89 -13.90
N ARG A 55 14.41 8.82 -14.86
CA ARG A 55 15.66 9.57 -14.81
C ARG A 55 15.27 11.05 -14.87
N SER A 56 14.78 11.61 -13.79
CA SER A 56 14.66 13.06 -13.68
C SER A 56 16.08 13.60 -13.54
N SER A 57 16.68 13.91 -14.70
CA SER A 57 17.83 14.80 -14.77
C SER A 57 17.36 16.12 -14.17
N ARG A 58 17.68 16.33 -12.89
CA ARG A 58 17.43 17.58 -12.16
C ARG A 58 18.21 18.67 -12.88
N PHE A 59 17.55 19.39 -13.78
CA PHE A 59 18.11 20.58 -14.39
C PHE A 59 18.28 21.63 -13.27
N ARG A 60 19.53 22.01 -13.01
CA ARG A 60 19.90 23.04 -12.03
C ARG A 60 19.40 24.40 -12.53
N ALA A 61 18.74 25.17 -11.66
CA ALA A 61 18.39 26.55 -11.94
C ALA A 61 19.67 27.39 -12.10
N SER A 62 19.79 28.12 -13.20
CA SER A 62 20.79 29.19 -13.37
C SER A 62 20.29 30.43 -12.63
N GLY A 63 21.21 31.06 -11.90
CA GLY A 63 20.94 32.01 -10.83
C GLY A 63 20.30 33.34 -11.21
N HIS A 64 19.75 33.95 -10.17
CA HIS A 64 19.40 35.37 -10.04
C HIS A 64 20.55 36.29 -10.48
N ARG A 65 20.21 37.29 -11.31
CA ARG A 65 20.82 38.63 -11.31
C ARG A 65 19.76 39.65 -11.71
#